data_AF-A0A9W8RZF5-F1
#
_entry.id   AF-A0A9W8RZF5-F1
#
_cell.length_a   1.000
_cell.length_b   1.000
_cell.length_c   1.000
_cell.angle_alpha   90.00
_cell.angle_beta   90.00
_cell.angle_gamma   90.00
#
_symmetry.space_group_name_H-M   'P 1'
#
loop_
_entity.id
_entity.type
_entity.pdbx_description
1 polymer ?
#
loop_
_entity_poly.entity_id
_entity_poly.type
_entity_poly.pdbx_seq_one_letter_code
_entity_poly.pdbx_strand_id
1 'polypeptide(L)'
;MTTNGHNNNGILADQGQARLFKLSPPPSIDAFKALCSQKATKEDYPLAEGIEENVPIYNLANYSSLTEDQRTALQDEWYKVLLHGPGVFVTSNLYRDLDTIDRSTAAYNEIIRKESQGTKTAGDHFAGAGKNDRIWNSFSKHGLQDPASFFDYFSNPYLDLIFNSWLGPGYRITTQVNNVRPGGQPQVSHRDYHLGFMSTESCSRYPRAMQVASQCLTLQGAVAHVDVPLESGPTRLLPFSQAFPSGYMAYRLPEFNEYFLEKYISLPLKKGDGLWFNPALFHAAGENKSADINRLVNLVQISSAFGKPMETVDALPLVESTWDVLTAAYKKNGLNDEVKMFVSAVGEGYPFPTNLDNNPPRNENMAPDSEQDIILDALVKGKSKVEVLADLEAFRARIKA
;
A
#
# COMPACT_ATOMS: atom_id res chain seq x y z
N MET A 1 -10.27 38.55 -31.09
CA MET A 1 -10.28 37.07 -31.07
C MET A 1 -8.91 36.62 -30.58
N THR A 2 -8.80 36.32 -29.29
CA THR A 2 -7.60 35.76 -28.68
C THR A 2 -8.04 34.51 -27.96
N THR A 3 -7.67 33.35 -28.53
CA THR A 3 -7.94 32.03 -27.99
C THR A 3 -7.06 31.83 -26.76
N ASN A 4 -7.69 31.73 -25.58
CA ASN A 4 -7.04 31.26 -24.36
C ASN A 4 -6.54 29.83 -24.58
N GLY A 5 -5.22 29.68 -24.68
CA GLY A 5 -4.55 28.39 -24.62
C GLY A 5 -4.65 27.84 -23.19
N HIS A 6 -5.57 26.92 -22.97
CA HIS A 6 -5.53 26.08 -21.78
C HIS A 6 -4.37 25.08 -21.95
N ASN A 7 -3.24 25.36 -21.29
CA ASN A 7 -2.20 24.36 -21.04
C ASN A 7 -2.80 23.27 -20.15
N ASN A 8 -3.34 22.24 -20.79
CA ASN A 8 -3.97 21.11 -20.12
C ASN A 8 -2.86 20.12 -19.71
N ASN A 9 -2.03 20.46 -18.72
CA ASN A 9 -0.97 19.57 -18.19
C ASN A 9 -1.54 18.62 -17.13
N GLY A 10 -2.54 17.83 -17.51
CA GLY A 10 -3.18 16.84 -16.63
C GLY A 10 -2.78 15.42 -16.99
N ILE A 11 -2.74 14.52 -16.00
CA ILE A 11 -2.36 13.10 -16.18
C ILE A 11 -3.13 12.39 -17.33
N LEU A 12 -4.37 12.83 -17.61
CA LEU A 12 -5.22 12.32 -18.68
C LEU A 12 -5.17 13.12 -19.99
N ALA A 13 -4.69 14.36 -19.95
CA ALA A 13 -4.65 15.23 -21.13
C ALA A 13 -3.63 14.74 -22.19
N ASP A 14 -2.59 14.04 -21.75
CA ASP A 14 -1.51 13.54 -22.59
C ASP A 14 -1.80 12.17 -23.24
N GLN A 15 -3.03 11.65 -23.11
CA GLN A 15 -3.38 10.32 -23.64
C GLN A 15 -3.73 10.31 -25.13
N GLY A 16 -3.72 11.46 -25.81
CA GLY A 16 -3.98 11.56 -27.26
C GLY A 16 -5.36 11.03 -27.68
N GLN A 17 -5.57 10.85 -28.98
CA GLN A 17 -6.86 10.40 -29.54
C GLN A 17 -7.03 8.88 -29.64
N ALA A 18 -5.93 8.12 -29.63
CA ALA A 18 -5.98 6.67 -29.74
C ALA A 18 -6.45 6.03 -28.42
N ARG A 19 -7.48 5.18 -28.48
CA ARG A 19 -8.05 4.56 -27.27
C ARG A 19 -7.10 3.62 -26.54
N LEU A 20 -6.27 2.86 -27.26
CA LEU A 20 -5.41 1.79 -26.72
C LEU A 20 -3.92 2.09 -26.90
N PHE A 21 -3.09 1.64 -25.96
CA PHE A 21 -1.65 1.53 -26.20
C PHE A 21 -1.35 0.40 -27.17
N LYS A 22 -0.34 0.59 -28.03
CA LYS A 22 0.14 -0.41 -28.98
C LYS A 22 1.61 -0.72 -28.69
N LEU A 23 2.03 -1.94 -29.01
CA LEU A 23 3.44 -2.35 -29.01
C LEU A 23 4.08 -2.28 -30.39
N SER A 24 3.29 -1.96 -31.43
CA SER A 24 3.78 -1.73 -32.80
C SER A 24 3.16 -0.45 -33.37
N PRO A 25 3.96 0.61 -33.62
CA PRO A 25 5.36 0.73 -33.19
C PRO A 25 5.49 0.69 -31.65
N PRO A 26 6.65 0.29 -31.10
CA PRO A 26 6.85 0.25 -29.66
C PRO A 26 6.79 1.66 -29.05
N PRO A 27 6.43 1.78 -27.75
CA PRO A 27 6.56 3.03 -27.02
C PRO A 27 8.00 3.57 -27.08
N SER A 28 8.17 4.89 -27.07
CA SER A 28 9.50 5.51 -27.17
C SER A 28 10.33 5.21 -25.92
N ILE A 29 11.40 4.44 -26.09
CA ILE A 29 12.40 4.20 -25.04
C ILE A 29 13.13 5.49 -24.67
N ASP A 30 13.40 6.38 -25.62
CA ASP A 30 14.09 7.65 -25.35
C ASP A 30 13.25 8.58 -24.47
N ALA A 31 11.93 8.64 -24.69
CA ALA A 31 11.03 9.38 -23.81
C ALA A 31 11.01 8.79 -22.39
N PHE A 32 11.06 7.47 -22.26
CA PHE A 32 11.16 6.80 -20.96
C PHE A 32 12.48 7.10 -20.25
N LYS A 33 13.60 7.03 -20.97
CA LYS A 33 14.92 7.39 -20.46
C LYS A 33 14.97 8.85 -19.98
N ALA A 34 14.39 9.77 -20.75
CA ALA A 34 14.32 11.18 -20.38
C ALA A 34 13.53 11.39 -19.07
N LEU A 35 12.38 10.71 -18.92
CA LEU A 35 11.59 10.73 -17.69
C LEU A 35 12.39 10.21 -16.49
N CYS A 36 13.03 9.05 -16.61
CA CYS A 36 13.80 8.42 -15.53
C CYS A 36 15.14 9.13 -15.22
N SER A 37 15.58 10.07 -16.07
CA SER A 37 16.81 10.84 -15.86
C SER A 37 16.59 12.14 -15.05
N GLN A 38 15.35 12.40 -14.62
CA GLN A 38 15.03 13.52 -13.73
C GLN A 38 15.74 13.39 -12.38
N LYS A 39 15.82 14.52 -11.66
CA LYS A 39 16.43 14.59 -10.33
C LYS A 39 15.45 15.16 -9.32
N ALA A 40 15.29 14.46 -8.20
CA ALA A 40 14.63 14.99 -7.02
C ALA A 40 15.63 15.81 -6.20
N THR A 41 15.24 17.00 -5.74
CA THR A 41 16.11 17.82 -4.88
C THR A 41 15.45 18.15 -3.55
N LYS A 42 16.25 18.66 -2.61
CA LYS A 42 15.77 19.07 -1.29
C LYS A 42 14.87 20.31 -1.38
N GLU A 43 15.05 21.13 -2.41
CA GLU A 43 14.18 22.28 -2.71
C GLU A 43 12.80 21.84 -3.19
N ASP A 44 12.72 20.71 -3.91
CA ASP A 44 11.44 20.15 -4.35
C ASP A 44 10.64 19.52 -3.21
N TYR A 45 11.34 18.93 -2.23
CA TYR A 45 10.79 18.17 -1.09
C TYR A 45 11.39 18.68 0.23
N PRO A 46 11.04 19.91 0.66
CA PRO A 46 11.64 20.55 1.82
C PRO A 46 11.32 19.87 3.15
N LEU A 47 10.33 18.97 3.23
CA LEU A 47 10.04 18.23 4.46
C LEU A 47 10.85 16.92 4.59
N ALA A 48 11.40 16.38 3.51
CA ALA A 48 12.26 15.19 3.56
C ALA A 48 13.56 15.49 4.34
N GLU A 49 14.07 14.61 5.19
CA GLU A 49 15.37 14.79 5.84
C GLU A 49 16.50 14.89 4.81
N GLY A 50 16.45 14.04 3.79
CA GLY A 50 17.41 14.00 2.69
C GLY A 50 16.82 13.35 1.44
N ILE A 51 17.56 13.45 0.34
CA ILE A 51 17.27 12.74 -0.91
C ILE A 51 18.44 11.80 -1.18
N GLU A 52 18.18 10.50 -1.28
CA GLU A 52 19.18 9.50 -1.65
C GLU A 52 18.72 8.78 -2.92
N GLU A 53 19.56 8.75 -3.96
CA GLU A 53 19.25 8.06 -5.22
C GLU A 53 17.87 8.44 -5.81
N ASN A 54 17.53 9.73 -5.78
CA ASN A 54 16.22 10.30 -6.16
C ASN A 54 15.03 9.93 -5.26
N VAL A 55 15.25 9.29 -4.12
CA VAL A 55 14.21 8.93 -3.17
C VAL A 55 14.25 9.87 -1.96
N PRO A 56 13.19 10.66 -1.72
CA PRO A 56 13.05 11.44 -0.51
C PRO A 56 12.90 10.52 0.72
N ILE A 57 13.67 10.81 1.76
CA ILE A 57 13.65 10.10 3.03
C ILE A 57 13.06 11.03 4.09
N TYR A 58 11.97 10.62 4.73
CA TYR A 58 11.30 11.36 5.78
C TYR A 58 11.59 10.72 7.12
N ASN A 59 12.42 11.37 7.94
CA ASN A 59 12.59 11.00 9.34
C ASN A 59 11.38 11.53 10.11
N LEU A 60 10.40 10.65 10.32
CA LEU A 60 9.16 11.03 10.98
C LEU A 60 9.48 11.52 12.39
N ALA A 61 8.69 12.42 12.97
CA ALA A 61 8.76 12.83 14.38
C ALA A 61 7.76 12.00 15.22
N ASN A 62 7.68 12.18 16.55
CA ASN A 62 6.58 11.60 17.31
C ASN A 62 5.26 12.17 16.77
N TYR A 63 4.30 11.33 16.39
CA TYR A 63 3.06 11.79 15.73
C TYR A 63 2.32 12.86 16.54
N SER A 64 2.23 12.67 17.87
CA SER A 64 1.61 13.62 18.80
C SER A 64 2.31 14.98 18.93
N SER A 65 3.55 15.10 18.43
CA SER A 65 4.27 16.37 18.40
C SER A 65 3.99 17.22 17.16
N LEU A 66 3.33 16.64 16.14
CA LEU A 66 2.97 17.36 14.93
C LEU A 66 1.69 18.18 15.12
N THR A 67 1.66 19.38 14.55
CA THR A 67 0.43 20.14 14.36
C THR A 67 -0.37 19.61 13.16
N GLU A 68 -1.63 20.03 13.04
CA GLU A 68 -2.46 19.69 11.88
C GLU A 68 -1.89 20.23 10.57
N ASP A 69 -1.36 21.46 10.58
CA ASP A 69 -0.71 22.07 9.42
C ASP A 69 0.53 21.29 8.98
N GLN A 70 1.32 20.76 9.93
CA GLN A 70 2.48 19.93 9.61
C GLN A 70 2.08 18.58 9.01
N ARG A 71 1.00 17.97 9.53
CA ARG A 71 0.43 16.74 8.96
C ARG A 71 -0.07 16.97 7.54
N THR A 72 -0.81 18.05 7.32
CA THR A 72 -1.32 18.45 6.00
C THR A 72 -0.17 18.70 5.02
N ALA A 73 0.87 19.43 5.45
CA ALA A 73 2.03 19.70 4.60
C ALA A 73 2.79 18.41 4.20
N LEU A 74 2.89 17.43 5.10
CA LEU A 74 3.43 16.11 4.75
C LEU A 74 2.58 15.40 3.69
N GLN A 75 1.24 15.43 3.82
CA GLN A 75 0.35 14.81 2.84
C GLN A 75 0.47 15.48 1.46
N ASP A 76 0.50 16.81 1.41
CA ASP A 76 0.70 17.55 0.15
C ASP A 76 2.03 17.19 -0.52
N GLU A 77 3.10 17.09 0.26
CA GLU A 77 4.42 16.74 -0.28
C GLU A 77 4.49 15.28 -0.73
N TRP A 78 3.93 14.33 0.04
CA TRP A 78 3.86 12.92 -0.37
C TRP A 78 2.97 12.70 -1.59
N TYR A 79 1.84 13.40 -1.68
CA TYR A 79 1.00 13.42 -2.88
C TYR A 79 1.80 13.89 -4.10
N LYS A 80 2.54 14.99 -3.96
CA LYS A 80 3.44 15.50 -5.00
C LYS A 80 4.50 14.47 -5.38
N VAL A 81 5.15 13.81 -4.42
CA VAL A 81 6.14 12.76 -4.67
C VAL A 81 5.55 11.63 -5.52
N LEU A 82 4.36 11.14 -5.15
CA LEU A 82 3.72 9.99 -5.80
C LEU A 82 3.17 10.31 -7.20
N LEU A 83 2.65 11.52 -7.41
CA LEU A 83 2.00 11.92 -8.66
C LEU A 83 2.97 12.58 -9.65
N HIS A 84 3.73 13.56 -9.17
CA HIS A 84 4.53 14.47 -10.00
C HIS A 84 6.04 14.27 -9.84
N GLY A 85 6.44 13.55 -8.79
CA GLY A 85 7.83 13.38 -8.39
C GLY A 85 8.41 12.02 -8.74
N PRO A 86 9.36 11.51 -7.93
CA PRO A 86 10.04 10.25 -8.19
C PRO A 86 9.14 9.01 -8.05
N GLY A 87 7.91 9.15 -7.55
CA GLY A 87 6.95 8.06 -7.41
C GLY A 87 7.21 7.14 -6.23
N VAL A 88 8.15 7.47 -5.36
CA VAL A 88 8.56 6.68 -4.19
C VAL A 88 9.16 7.58 -3.11
N PHE A 89 8.92 7.24 -1.85
CA PHE A 89 9.60 7.81 -0.69
C PHE A 89 9.81 6.76 0.42
N VAL A 90 10.74 7.06 1.32
CA VAL A 90 11.01 6.27 2.52
C VAL A 90 10.58 7.04 3.75
N THR A 91 10.01 6.36 4.74
CA THR A 91 9.74 6.89 6.07
C THR A 91 10.62 6.19 7.09
N SER A 92 11.62 6.89 7.60
CA SER A 92 12.43 6.41 8.71
C SER A 92 11.72 6.63 10.04
N ASN A 93 11.91 5.70 10.98
CA ASN A 93 11.23 5.72 12.28
C ASN A 93 9.69 5.68 12.16
N LEU A 94 9.16 4.99 11.14
CA LEU A 94 7.72 4.71 11.05
C LEU A 94 7.25 3.96 12.29
N TYR A 95 7.99 2.91 12.67
CA TYR A 95 7.88 2.28 13.99
C TYR A 95 9.13 2.57 14.81
N ARG A 96 8.97 3.40 15.84
CA ARG A 96 10.03 3.70 16.81
C ARG A 96 10.17 2.63 17.88
N ASP A 97 9.03 2.14 18.33
CA ASP A 97 8.98 1.01 19.25
C ASP A 97 9.18 -0.27 18.46
N LEU A 98 10.42 -0.75 18.45
CA LEU A 98 10.77 -1.97 17.72
C LEU A 98 10.19 -3.23 18.37
N ASP A 99 9.72 -3.17 19.62
CA ASP A 99 9.00 -4.29 20.25
C ASP A 99 7.73 -4.65 19.47
N THR A 100 7.00 -3.63 18.98
CA THR A 100 5.83 -3.82 18.12
C THR A 100 6.19 -4.58 16.84
N ILE A 101 7.35 -4.28 16.23
CA ILE A 101 7.85 -5.01 15.06
C ILE A 101 8.28 -6.42 15.43
N ASP A 102 8.97 -6.61 16.54
CA ASP A 102 9.46 -7.92 16.98
C ASP A 102 8.32 -8.88 17.32
N ARG A 103 7.28 -8.41 18.04
CA ARG A 103 6.07 -9.20 18.31
C ARG A 103 5.31 -9.57 17.04
N SER A 104 5.14 -8.62 16.12
CA SER A 104 4.52 -8.88 14.81
C SER A 104 5.34 -9.89 13.99
N THR A 105 6.67 -9.77 14.02
CA THR A 105 7.60 -10.71 13.39
C THR A 105 7.47 -12.11 13.98
N ALA A 106 7.35 -12.24 15.30
CA ALA A 106 7.12 -13.51 15.98
C ALA A 106 5.78 -14.15 15.56
N ALA A 107 4.71 -13.36 15.46
CA ALA A 107 3.41 -13.82 14.95
C ALA A 107 3.53 -14.34 13.51
N TYR A 108 4.22 -13.62 12.62
CA TYR A 108 4.46 -14.05 11.24
C TYR A 108 5.31 -15.32 11.15
N ASN A 109 6.37 -15.44 11.95
CA ASN A 109 7.20 -16.65 12.00
C ASN A 109 6.39 -17.87 12.47
N GLU A 110 5.49 -17.69 13.43
CA GLU A 110 4.59 -18.77 13.88
C GLU A 110 3.59 -19.17 12.78
N ILE A 111 3.05 -18.21 12.04
CA ILE A 111 2.20 -18.48 10.86
C ILE A 111 3.00 -19.26 9.80
N ILE A 112 4.21 -18.83 9.44
CA ILE A 112 5.09 -19.52 8.49
C ILE A 112 5.35 -20.96 8.95
N ARG A 113 5.68 -21.15 10.23
CA ARG A 113 5.93 -22.46 10.82
C ARG A 113 4.71 -23.37 10.69
N LYS A 114 3.51 -22.88 11.03
CA LYS A 114 2.25 -23.64 10.90
C LYS A 114 1.95 -24.00 9.43
N GLU A 115 2.13 -23.06 8.50
CA GLU A 115 1.85 -23.28 7.07
C GLU A 115 2.84 -24.26 6.44
N SER A 116 4.12 -24.22 6.81
CA SER A 116 5.14 -25.17 6.35
C SER A 116 4.89 -26.63 6.77
N GLN A 117 4.10 -26.83 7.83
CA GLN A 117 3.71 -28.15 8.33
C GLN A 117 2.44 -28.69 7.65
N GLY A 118 1.73 -27.85 6.90
CA GLY A 118 0.51 -28.22 6.19
C GLY A 118 0.78 -28.94 4.86
N THR A 119 -0.22 -29.66 4.35
CA THR A 119 -0.17 -30.35 3.05
C THR A 119 -0.56 -29.46 1.86
N LYS A 120 -0.94 -28.20 2.10
CA LYS A 120 -1.29 -27.25 1.02
C LYS A 120 -0.05 -26.53 0.53
N THR A 121 0.34 -26.77 -0.72
CA THR A 121 1.29 -25.93 -1.45
C THR A 121 0.66 -24.56 -1.70
N ALA A 122 1.13 -23.53 -0.99
CA ALA A 122 0.80 -22.15 -1.33
C ALA A 122 1.47 -21.79 -2.66
N GLY A 123 0.71 -21.26 -3.62
CA GLY A 123 1.27 -20.78 -4.88
C GLY A 123 2.07 -19.51 -4.65
N ASP A 124 3.39 -19.57 -4.88
CA ASP A 124 4.21 -18.39 -5.14
C ASP A 124 4.55 -18.38 -6.63
N HIS A 125 4.03 -17.39 -7.36
CA HIS A 125 4.28 -17.25 -8.79
C HIS A 125 5.65 -16.62 -9.09
N PHE A 126 6.36 -16.10 -8.08
CA PHE A 126 7.55 -15.26 -8.26
C PHE A 126 8.85 -15.84 -7.69
N ALA A 127 8.81 -16.95 -6.93
CA ALA A 127 10.01 -17.59 -6.39
C ALA A 127 10.01 -19.11 -6.60
N GLY A 128 11.21 -19.69 -6.77
CA GLY A 128 11.40 -21.13 -6.69
C GLY A 128 11.10 -21.64 -5.27
N ALA A 129 10.54 -22.85 -5.16
CA ALA A 129 10.16 -23.47 -3.89
C ALA A 129 11.28 -23.37 -2.82
N GLY A 130 10.92 -22.90 -1.61
CA GLY A 130 11.81 -22.88 -0.44
C GLY A 130 12.75 -21.68 -0.31
N LYS A 131 12.81 -20.76 -1.28
CA LYS A 131 13.68 -19.55 -1.21
C LYS A 131 12.99 -18.28 -0.70
N ASN A 132 11.66 -18.28 -0.66
CA ASN A 132 10.84 -17.20 -0.14
C ASN A 132 9.70 -17.84 0.67
N ASP A 133 9.58 -17.52 1.96
CA ASP A 133 8.33 -17.82 2.67
C ASP A 133 7.36 -16.68 2.38
N ARG A 134 6.17 -17.02 1.88
CA ARG A 134 5.10 -16.08 1.55
C ARG A 134 3.92 -16.33 2.47
N ILE A 135 3.43 -15.29 3.14
CA ILE A 135 2.14 -15.34 3.83
C ILE A 135 1.14 -14.53 3.01
N TRP A 136 0.24 -15.21 2.30
CA TRP A 136 -0.95 -14.58 1.70
C TRP A 136 -1.95 -14.17 2.78
N ASN A 137 -2.65 -13.06 2.60
CA ASN A 137 -3.52 -12.44 3.59
C ASN A 137 -2.87 -12.39 4.99
N SER A 138 -1.65 -11.83 5.06
CA SER A 138 -0.94 -11.71 6.34
C SER A 138 -1.68 -10.77 7.30
N PHE A 139 -2.49 -9.85 6.77
CA PHE A 139 -3.32 -8.91 7.53
C PHE A 139 -4.30 -9.65 8.44
N SER A 140 -5.21 -10.47 7.87
CA SER A 140 -6.17 -11.20 8.69
C SER A 140 -5.50 -12.25 9.57
N LYS A 141 -4.46 -12.91 9.05
CA LYS A 141 -3.74 -13.94 9.82
C LYS A 141 -3.02 -13.36 11.03
N HIS A 142 -2.44 -12.16 10.94
CA HIS A 142 -1.84 -11.47 12.08
C HIS A 142 -2.90 -11.15 13.14
N GLY A 143 -4.02 -10.55 12.75
CA GLY A 143 -5.11 -10.21 13.67
C GLY A 143 -5.75 -11.40 14.38
N LEU A 144 -5.66 -12.60 13.81
CA LEU A 144 -6.12 -13.84 14.45
C LEU A 144 -5.01 -14.54 15.26
N GLN A 145 -3.75 -14.39 14.86
CA GLN A 145 -2.61 -15.03 15.51
C GLN A 145 -2.20 -14.30 16.79
N ASP A 146 -2.18 -12.98 16.77
CA ASP A 146 -1.84 -12.14 17.92
C ASP A 146 -2.58 -10.78 17.84
N PRO A 147 -3.81 -10.70 18.39
CA PRO A 147 -4.64 -9.49 18.31
C PRO A 147 -3.99 -8.25 18.93
N ALA A 148 -3.13 -8.42 19.94
CA ALA A 148 -2.49 -7.30 20.63
C ALA A 148 -1.42 -6.65 19.75
N SER A 149 -0.48 -7.44 19.21
CA SER A 149 0.52 -6.87 18.29
C SER A 149 -0.09 -6.40 16.97
N PHE A 150 -1.17 -7.04 16.50
CA PHE A 150 -1.92 -6.56 15.35
C PHE A 150 -2.54 -5.17 15.60
N PHE A 151 -3.15 -4.96 16.78
CA PHE A 151 -3.64 -3.65 17.18
C PHE A 151 -2.52 -2.62 17.23
N ASP A 152 -1.41 -2.91 17.91
CA ASP A 152 -0.29 -1.98 18.04
C ASP A 152 0.34 -1.64 16.67
N TYR A 153 0.41 -2.63 15.76
CA TYR A 153 0.96 -2.44 14.42
C TYR A 153 0.08 -1.55 13.55
N PHE A 154 -1.22 -1.86 13.44
CA PHE A 154 -2.15 -1.18 12.54
C PHE A 154 -2.87 0.02 13.17
N SER A 155 -2.57 0.37 14.42
CA SER A 155 -3.02 1.62 15.05
C SER A 155 -2.03 2.79 14.87
N ASN A 156 -0.90 2.60 14.17
CA ASN A 156 0.07 3.66 13.92
C ASN A 156 -0.54 4.80 13.06
N PRO A 157 -0.76 6.01 13.60
CA PRO A 157 -1.48 7.08 12.88
C PRO A 157 -0.76 7.61 11.64
N TYR A 158 0.55 7.38 11.51
CA TYR A 158 1.26 7.72 10.27
C TYR A 158 0.79 6.90 9.08
N LEU A 159 0.31 5.66 9.29
CA LEU A 159 -0.27 4.86 8.22
C LEU A 159 -1.49 5.58 7.62
N ASP A 160 -2.40 6.09 8.47
CA ASP A 160 -3.57 6.84 8.01
C ASP A 160 -3.15 8.07 7.19
N LEU A 161 -2.18 8.81 7.71
CA LEU A 161 -1.68 10.03 7.08
C LEU A 161 -1.11 9.75 5.68
N ILE A 162 -0.29 8.69 5.57
CA ILE A 162 0.31 8.24 4.31
C ILE A 162 -0.76 7.78 3.33
N PHE A 163 -1.73 6.97 3.78
CA PHE A 163 -2.77 6.43 2.90
C PHE A 163 -3.69 7.52 2.36
N ASN A 164 -4.12 8.43 3.25
CA ASN A 164 -4.97 9.57 2.86
C ASN A 164 -4.25 10.56 1.94
N SER A 165 -2.92 10.67 2.01
CA SER A 165 -2.15 11.52 1.08
C SER A 165 -2.35 11.14 -0.38
N TRP A 166 -2.70 9.88 -0.67
CA TRP A 166 -2.85 9.38 -2.04
C TRP A 166 -4.27 8.90 -2.37
N LEU A 167 -4.93 8.22 -1.45
CA LEU A 167 -6.15 7.46 -1.71
C LEU A 167 -7.42 8.12 -1.17
N GLY A 168 -7.27 9.09 -0.26
CA GLY A 168 -8.35 9.59 0.57
C GLY A 168 -8.89 8.54 1.56
N PRO A 169 -10.04 8.82 2.19
CA PRO A 169 -10.61 7.97 3.24
C PRO A 169 -11.28 6.71 2.69
N GLY A 170 -11.65 5.79 3.58
CA GLY A 170 -12.37 4.56 3.22
C GLY A 170 -11.53 3.56 2.42
N TYR A 171 -10.20 3.66 2.51
CA TYR A 171 -9.30 2.71 1.89
C TYR A 171 -9.40 1.31 2.54
N ARG A 172 -8.88 0.31 1.85
CA ARG A 172 -8.76 -1.08 2.35
C ARG A 172 -7.32 -1.54 2.33
N ILE A 173 -6.88 -2.06 3.47
CA ILE A 173 -5.53 -2.59 3.65
C ILE A 173 -5.53 -4.09 3.36
N THR A 174 -4.59 -4.52 2.52
CA THR A 174 -4.19 -5.92 2.41
C THR A 174 -2.69 -6.00 2.61
N THR A 175 -2.22 -7.07 3.24
CA THR A 175 -0.78 -7.27 3.44
C THR A 175 -0.37 -8.68 3.09
N GLN A 176 0.86 -8.82 2.63
CA GLN A 176 1.51 -10.11 2.42
C GLN A 176 2.95 -10.05 2.92
N VAL A 177 3.36 -11.04 3.71
CA VAL A 177 4.75 -11.13 4.16
C VAL A 177 5.57 -11.83 3.09
N ASN A 178 6.72 -11.24 2.77
CA ASN A 178 7.81 -11.89 2.04
C ASN A 178 8.98 -12.10 2.99
N ASN A 179 9.46 -13.33 3.07
CA ASN A 179 10.69 -13.68 3.75
C ASN A 179 11.70 -14.26 2.75
N VAL A 180 12.47 -13.38 2.12
CA VAL A 180 13.45 -13.80 1.09
C VAL A 180 14.71 -14.28 1.77
N ARG A 181 15.00 -15.58 1.65
CA ARG A 181 16.15 -16.24 2.29
C ARG A 181 17.45 -15.96 1.52
N PRO A 182 18.62 -16.14 2.16
CA PRO A 182 19.92 -16.16 1.47
C PRO A 182 19.89 -17.00 0.18
N GLY A 183 20.38 -16.45 -0.92
CA GLY A 183 20.36 -17.06 -2.25
C GLY A 183 19.03 -16.92 -3.02
N GLY A 184 18.08 -16.14 -2.49
CA GLY A 184 16.86 -15.72 -3.17
C GLY A 184 17.16 -14.90 -4.41
N GLN A 185 16.58 -15.30 -5.55
CA GLN A 185 16.84 -14.68 -6.86
C GLN A 185 16.07 -13.36 -7.01
N PRO A 186 16.59 -12.41 -7.82
CA PRO A 186 15.86 -11.18 -8.08
C PRO A 186 14.62 -11.45 -8.95
N GLN A 187 13.63 -10.58 -8.83
CA GLN A 187 12.48 -10.58 -9.72
C GLN A 187 12.79 -9.79 -11.01
N VAL A 188 11.94 -10.01 -12.02
CA VAL A 188 11.90 -9.17 -13.21
C VAL A 188 11.16 -7.87 -12.89
N SER A 189 11.55 -6.78 -13.55
CA SER A 189 10.85 -5.51 -13.42
C SER A 189 9.37 -5.65 -13.76
N HIS A 190 8.53 -5.01 -12.97
CA HIS A 190 7.09 -4.96 -13.19
C HIS A 190 6.49 -3.69 -12.63
N ARG A 191 5.21 -3.50 -12.94
CA ARG A 191 4.31 -2.58 -12.25
C ARG A 191 3.29 -3.42 -11.50
N ASP A 192 2.82 -2.89 -10.40
CA ASP A 192 1.83 -3.54 -9.57
C ASP A 192 0.41 -3.06 -9.87
N TYR A 193 -0.55 -3.67 -9.16
CA TYR A 193 -2.00 -3.47 -9.30
C TYR A 193 -2.56 -4.06 -10.60
N HIS A 194 -3.82 -4.49 -10.58
CA HIS A 194 -4.49 -5.41 -11.52
C HIS A 194 -3.89 -5.57 -12.94
N LEU A 195 -3.59 -4.48 -13.65
CA LEU A 195 -2.99 -4.51 -14.99
C LEU A 195 -1.58 -5.11 -15.05
N GLY A 196 -0.79 -4.97 -13.99
CA GLY A 196 0.53 -5.60 -13.83
C GLY A 196 0.48 -7.12 -13.79
N PHE A 197 -0.59 -7.69 -13.24
CA PHE A 197 -0.78 -9.13 -13.13
C PHE A 197 -1.38 -9.79 -14.38
N MET A 198 -1.81 -8.99 -15.36
CA MET A 198 -2.43 -9.49 -16.59
C MET A 198 -1.40 -9.89 -17.65
N SER A 199 -1.79 -10.74 -18.59
CA SER A 199 -1.01 -10.92 -19.83
C SER A 199 -0.98 -9.63 -20.64
N THR A 200 0.03 -9.49 -21.52
CA THR A 200 0.13 -8.39 -22.49
C THR A 200 -1.17 -8.21 -23.28
N GLU A 201 -1.76 -9.32 -23.76
CA GLU A 201 -3.01 -9.32 -24.52
C GLU A 201 -4.17 -8.74 -23.70
N SER A 202 -4.37 -9.21 -22.47
CA SER A 202 -5.45 -8.73 -21.60
C SER A 202 -5.29 -7.26 -21.24
N CYS A 203 -4.07 -6.84 -20.87
CA CYS A 203 -3.76 -5.44 -20.55
C CYS A 203 -4.01 -4.51 -21.75
N SER A 204 -3.67 -4.95 -22.97
CA SER A 204 -3.83 -4.15 -24.20
C SER A 204 -5.28 -3.76 -24.53
N ARG A 205 -6.27 -4.42 -23.93
CA ARG A 205 -7.71 -4.13 -24.15
C ARG A 205 -8.20 -2.92 -23.34
N TYR A 206 -7.48 -2.54 -22.28
CA TYR A 206 -7.86 -1.42 -21.43
C TYR A 206 -7.52 -0.08 -22.09
N PRO A 207 -8.44 0.90 -22.09
CA PRO A 207 -8.16 2.23 -22.60
C PRO A 207 -6.96 2.89 -21.93
N ARG A 208 -6.20 3.72 -22.67
CA ARG A 208 -5.03 4.46 -22.16
C ARG A 208 -5.34 5.21 -20.86
N ALA A 209 -6.44 5.96 -20.86
CA ALA A 209 -6.89 6.72 -19.69
C ALA A 209 -7.14 5.81 -18.48
N MET A 210 -7.68 4.60 -18.68
CA MET A 210 -7.91 3.65 -17.58
C MET A 210 -6.60 3.03 -17.07
N GLN A 211 -5.65 2.73 -17.95
CA GLN A 211 -4.33 2.26 -17.53
C GLN A 211 -3.56 3.30 -16.71
N VAL A 212 -3.75 4.58 -17.05
CA VAL A 212 -3.15 5.68 -16.30
C VAL A 212 -3.90 5.93 -14.99
N ALA A 213 -5.23 5.96 -15.02
CA ALA A 213 -6.05 6.18 -13.83
C ALA A 213 -5.92 5.05 -12.79
N SER A 214 -5.64 3.81 -13.22
CA SER A 214 -5.51 2.68 -12.29
C SER A 214 -4.39 2.88 -11.26
N GLN A 215 -3.39 3.69 -11.56
CA GLN A 215 -2.30 3.98 -10.62
C GLN A 215 -2.79 4.76 -9.38
N CYS A 216 -3.89 5.51 -9.52
CA CYS A 216 -4.49 6.30 -8.44
C CYS A 216 -5.42 5.48 -7.54
N LEU A 217 -5.65 4.20 -7.85
CA LEU A 217 -6.59 3.35 -7.12
C LEU A 217 -5.90 2.50 -6.03
N THR A 218 -4.57 2.53 -5.96
CA THR A 218 -3.81 1.85 -4.92
C THR A 218 -2.52 2.58 -4.55
N LEU A 219 -2.05 2.37 -3.34
CA LEU A 219 -0.70 2.68 -2.87
C LEU A 219 0.01 1.37 -2.59
N GLN A 220 1.27 1.27 -3.00
CA GLN A 220 2.13 0.16 -2.61
C GLN A 220 3.09 0.59 -1.52
N GLY A 221 3.37 -0.34 -0.60
CA GLY A 221 4.32 -0.12 0.45
C GLY A 221 4.91 -1.38 1.04
N ALA A 222 5.87 -1.18 1.92
CA ALA A 222 6.60 -2.22 2.61
C ALA A 222 7.09 -1.70 3.96
N VAL A 223 6.94 -2.51 5.00
CA VAL A 223 7.53 -2.26 6.32
C VAL A 223 8.63 -3.29 6.56
N ALA A 224 9.83 -2.82 6.91
CA ALA A 224 10.97 -3.68 7.19
C ALA A 224 10.85 -4.31 8.58
N HIS A 225 10.87 -5.66 8.67
CA HIS A 225 10.84 -6.38 9.95
C HIS A 225 12.22 -6.81 10.45
N VAL A 226 13.25 -6.55 9.64
CA VAL A 226 14.67 -6.69 9.95
C VAL A 226 15.41 -5.51 9.31
N ASP A 227 16.68 -5.32 9.64
CA ASP A 227 17.51 -4.44 8.82
C ASP A 227 17.66 -5.06 7.42
N VAL A 228 17.51 -4.23 6.40
CA VAL A 228 17.56 -4.61 4.98
C VAL A 228 18.74 -3.89 4.35
N PRO A 229 19.99 -4.32 4.60
CA PRO A 229 21.16 -3.76 3.93
C PRO A 229 21.19 -4.20 2.46
N LEU A 230 21.99 -3.53 1.62
CA LEU A 230 21.99 -3.74 0.16
C LEU A 230 22.26 -5.20 -0.23
N GLU A 231 23.11 -5.92 0.50
CA GLU A 231 23.42 -7.32 0.26
C GLU A 231 22.23 -8.27 0.51
N SER A 232 21.25 -7.87 1.34
CA SER A 232 20.03 -8.65 1.57
C SER A 232 19.00 -8.50 0.43
N GLY A 233 19.27 -7.61 -0.53
CA GLY A 233 18.47 -7.42 -1.74
C GLY A 233 17.22 -6.54 -1.57
N PRO A 234 17.31 -5.33 -1.01
CA PRO A 234 16.17 -4.40 -0.98
C PRO A 234 15.53 -4.22 -2.35
N THR A 235 14.30 -3.69 -2.36
CA THR A 235 13.56 -3.43 -3.59
C THR A 235 14.41 -2.60 -4.56
N ARG A 236 14.43 -3.04 -5.82
CA ARG A 236 14.98 -2.31 -6.95
C ARG A 236 13.90 -1.39 -7.48
N LEU A 237 14.20 -0.11 -7.58
CA LEU A 237 13.25 0.95 -7.93
C LEU A 237 13.79 1.72 -9.12
N LEU A 238 12.91 2.21 -10.00
CA LEU A 238 13.29 3.14 -11.06
C LEU A 238 12.49 4.44 -10.90
N PRO A 239 13.00 5.43 -10.14
CA PRO A 239 12.33 6.70 -9.89
C PRO A 239 11.82 7.37 -11.18
N PHE A 240 10.70 8.08 -11.09
CA PHE A 240 9.99 8.75 -12.19
C PHE A 240 9.36 7.84 -13.26
N SER A 241 9.64 6.54 -13.24
CA SER A 241 9.10 5.60 -14.24
C SER A 241 7.57 5.45 -14.18
N GLN A 242 6.92 5.79 -13.07
CA GLN A 242 5.46 5.77 -12.92
C GLN A 242 4.77 6.76 -13.84
N ALA A 243 5.44 7.88 -14.15
CA ALA A 243 4.91 8.92 -15.02
C ALA A 243 4.80 8.47 -16.49
N PHE A 244 5.42 7.35 -16.89
CA PHE A 244 5.35 6.85 -18.26
C PHE A 244 3.99 6.19 -18.55
N PRO A 245 3.13 6.77 -19.41
CA PRO A 245 1.74 6.34 -19.53
C PRO A 245 1.57 4.91 -20.03
N SER A 246 2.39 4.49 -20.99
CA SER A 246 2.34 3.14 -21.58
C SER A 246 3.05 2.07 -20.75
N GLY A 247 3.51 2.38 -19.53
CA GLY A 247 4.46 1.50 -18.86
C GLY A 247 3.89 0.14 -18.43
N TYR A 248 2.58 -0.03 -18.22
CA TYR A 248 1.95 -1.35 -18.02
C TYR A 248 2.08 -2.28 -19.25
N MET A 249 2.28 -1.69 -20.43
CA MET A 249 2.62 -2.41 -21.65
C MET A 249 4.14 -2.51 -21.84
N ALA A 250 4.87 -1.43 -21.53
CA ALA A 250 6.27 -1.27 -21.90
C ALA A 250 7.26 -2.07 -21.06
N TYR A 251 7.00 -2.31 -19.76
CA TYR A 251 7.94 -3.04 -18.89
C TYR A 251 8.27 -4.47 -19.37
N ARG A 252 7.41 -5.01 -20.25
CA ARG A 252 7.53 -6.36 -20.84
C ARG A 252 8.47 -6.40 -22.04
N LEU A 253 8.87 -5.24 -22.56
CA LEU A 253 9.74 -5.12 -23.74
C LEU A 253 11.21 -5.20 -23.31
N PRO A 254 12.07 -5.92 -24.07
CA PRO A 254 13.48 -6.10 -23.73
C PRO A 254 14.22 -4.79 -23.43
N GLU A 255 14.05 -3.77 -24.27
CA GLU A 255 14.77 -2.51 -24.16
C GLU A 255 14.41 -1.71 -22.88
N PHE A 256 13.20 -1.89 -22.36
CA PHE A 256 12.77 -1.28 -21.09
C PHE A 256 13.33 -2.05 -19.89
N ASN A 257 13.33 -3.38 -19.95
CA ASN A 257 13.89 -4.21 -18.90
C ASN A 257 15.43 -4.09 -18.83
N GLU A 258 16.11 -3.99 -19.97
CA GLU A 258 17.55 -3.69 -20.04
C GLU A 258 17.88 -2.35 -19.38
N TYR A 259 17.12 -1.31 -19.71
CA TYR A 259 17.30 0.00 -19.08
C TYR A 259 17.01 -0.02 -17.58
N PHE A 260 15.99 -0.76 -17.13
CA PHE A 260 15.73 -0.97 -15.70
C PHE A 260 16.92 -1.63 -15.01
N LEU A 261 17.47 -2.71 -15.59
CA LEU A 261 18.64 -3.41 -15.03
C LEU A 261 19.90 -2.53 -15.00
N GLU A 262 20.03 -1.59 -15.93
CA GLU A 262 21.12 -0.61 -15.97
C GLU A 262 20.97 0.51 -14.93
N LYS A 263 19.74 0.95 -14.64
CA LYS A 263 19.46 2.21 -13.92
C LYS A 263 18.68 2.08 -12.62
N TYR A 264 18.25 0.89 -12.22
CA TYR A 264 17.55 0.75 -10.94
C TYR A 264 18.44 1.24 -9.80
N ILE A 265 17.79 1.78 -8.78
CA ILE A 265 18.40 2.12 -7.49
C ILE A 265 17.83 1.20 -6.41
N SER A 266 18.56 1.08 -5.31
CA SER A 266 18.12 0.36 -4.12
C SER A 266 18.67 1.07 -2.89
N LEU A 267 17.86 1.15 -1.84
CA LEU A 267 18.21 1.82 -0.60
C LEU A 267 18.18 0.82 0.56
N PRO A 268 19.10 0.93 1.52
CA PRO A 268 18.99 0.18 2.76
C PRO A 268 17.78 0.69 3.57
N LEU A 269 17.11 -0.21 4.27
CA LEU A 269 16.06 0.12 5.24
C LEU A 269 16.46 -0.41 6.60
N LYS A 270 16.19 0.32 7.67
CA LYS A 270 16.30 -0.21 9.03
C LYS A 270 15.02 -0.91 9.44
N LYS A 271 15.10 -1.83 10.40
CA LYS A 271 13.90 -2.42 11.02
C LYS A 271 12.96 -1.30 11.47
N GLY A 272 11.68 -1.41 11.10
CA GLY A 272 10.64 -0.44 11.43
C GLY A 272 10.50 0.70 10.42
N ASP A 273 11.37 0.82 9.43
CA ASP A 273 11.20 1.79 8.34
C ASP A 273 10.12 1.36 7.35
N GLY A 274 9.53 2.35 6.68
CA GLY A 274 8.56 2.17 5.60
C GLY A 274 9.10 2.61 4.25
N LEU A 275 8.74 1.90 3.18
CA LEU A 275 8.95 2.29 1.79
C LEU A 275 7.57 2.39 1.12
N TRP A 276 7.27 3.50 0.45
CA TRP A 276 5.96 3.78 -0.14
C TRP A 276 6.11 4.26 -1.57
N PHE A 277 5.35 3.69 -2.49
CA PHE A 277 5.48 4.02 -3.90
C PHE A 277 4.19 3.89 -4.69
N ASN A 278 4.12 4.64 -5.78
CA ASN A 278 3.05 4.57 -6.75
C ASN A 278 3.10 3.20 -7.44
N PRO A 279 1.97 2.47 -7.56
CA PRO A 279 1.92 1.12 -8.16
C PRO A 279 2.43 1.06 -9.60
N ALA A 280 2.42 2.18 -10.33
CA ALA A 280 2.95 2.27 -11.68
C ALA A 280 4.48 2.46 -11.73
N LEU A 281 5.17 2.56 -10.59
CA LEU A 281 6.63 2.58 -10.56
C LEU A 281 7.18 1.22 -11.04
N PHE A 282 8.16 1.24 -11.93
CA PHE A 282 8.91 0.04 -12.28
C PHE A 282 9.74 -0.37 -11.08
N HIS A 283 9.53 -1.60 -10.63
CA HIS A 283 10.25 -2.14 -9.49
C HIS A 283 10.39 -3.67 -9.57
N ALA A 284 11.26 -4.22 -8.73
CA ALA A 284 11.47 -5.65 -8.58
C ALA A 284 12.09 -5.96 -7.21
N ALA A 285 11.81 -7.13 -6.65
CA ALA A 285 12.58 -7.61 -5.51
C ALA A 285 14.06 -7.83 -5.89
N GLY A 286 14.98 -7.37 -5.04
CA GLY A 286 16.41 -7.60 -5.19
C GLY A 286 16.85 -8.99 -4.77
N GLU A 287 17.99 -9.42 -5.32
CA GLU A 287 18.65 -10.68 -4.99
C GLU A 287 19.21 -10.64 -3.57
N ASN A 288 18.91 -11.66 -2.77
CA ASN A 288 19.49 -11.79 -1.44
C ASN A 288 20.83 -12.53 -1.50
N LYS A 289 21.93 -11.78 -1.42
CA LYS A 289 23.32 -12.27 -1.41
C LYS A 289 23.93 -12.31 0.00
N SER A 290 23.17 -11.94 1.03
CA SER A 290 23.62 -12.04 2.42
C SER A 290 23.88 -13.49 2.80
N ALA A 291 24.71 -13.70 3.83
CA ALA A 291 25.01 -15.04 4.32
C ALA A 291 23.89 -15.59 5.21
N ASP A 292 23.24 -14.73 5.99
CA ASP A 292 22.44 -15.10 7.16
C ASP A 292 21.18 -14.24 7.36
N ILE A 293 20.90 -13.27 6.48
CA ILE A 293 19.73 -12.40 6.62
C ILE A 293 18.53 -13.01 5.88
N ASN A 294 17.56 -13.50 6.64
CA ASN A 294 16.22 -13.76 6.13
C ASN A 294 15.48 -12.43 6.01
N ARG A 295 15.42 -11.87 4.80
CA ARG A 295 14.87 -10.53 4.55
C ARG A 295 13.34 -10.57 4.67
N LEU A 296 12.84 -10.40 5.90
CA LEU A 296 11.43 -10.34 6.20
C LEU A 296 10.91 -8.91 6.04
N VAL A 297 9.92 -8.76 5.17
CA VAL A 297 9.24 -7.50 4.88
C VAL A 297 7.75 -7.77 4.81
N ASN A 298 6.95 -6.95 5.49
CA ASN A 298 5.50 -6.98 5.33
C ASN A 298 5.12 -6.02 4.19
N LEU A 299 4.69 -6.57 3.06
CA LEU A 299 4.19 -5.77 1.94
C LEU A 299 2.80 -5.29 2.27
N VAL A 300 2.54 -4.00 2.04
CA VAL A 300 1.25 -3.37 2.30
C VAL A 300 0.73 -2.87 0.96
N GLN A 301 -0.41 -3.41 0.52
CA GLN A 301 -1.13 -2.90 -0.62
C GLN A 301 -2.44 -2.29 -0.13
N ILE A 302 -2.58 -0.98 -0.36
CA ILE A 302 -3.73 -0.21 0.10
C ILE A 302 -4.55 0.15 -1.12
N SER A 303 -5.82 -0.26 -1.15
CA SER A 303 -6.76 0.11 -2.22
C SER A 303 -7.60 1.29 -1.78
N SER A 304 -7.82 2.26 -2.68
CA SER A 304 -8.83 3.31 -2.44
C SER A 304 -10.23 2.69 -2.28
N ALA A 305 -11.15 3.46 -1.72
CA ALA A 305 -12.58 3.14 -1.68
C ALA A 305 -13.17 2.74 -3.05
N PHE A 306 -12.57 3.25 -4.14
CA PHE A 306 -12.99 2.97 -5.52
C PHE A 306 -12.20 1.83 -6.19
N GLY A 307 -11.16 1.33 -5.52
CA GLY A 307 -10.30 0.26 -6.00
C GLY A 307 -10.84 -1.13 -5.66
N LYS A 308 -10.26 -2.14 -6.31
CA LYS A 308 -10.42 -3.54 -5.87
C LYS A 308 -9.14 -3.99 -5.15
N PRO A 309 -9.23 -4.53 -3.93
CA PRO A 309 -8.12 -5.21 -3.29
C PRO A 309 -7.78 -6.53 -3.99
N MET A 310 -6.51 -6.96 -3.92
CA MET A 310 -6.09 -8.28 -4.42
C MET A 310 -6.66 -9.45 -3.60
N GLU A 311 -6.95 -9.21 -2.32
CA GLU A 311 -7.43 -10.22 -1.38
C GLU A 311 -8.68 -9.72 -0.65
N THR A 312 -9.57 -10.64 -0.26
CA THR A 312 -10.73 -10.30 0.57
C THR A 312 -10.33 -10.27 2.04
N VAL A 313 -10.65 -9.16 2.72
CA VAL A 313 -10.50 -9.02 4.18
C VAL A 313 -11.88 -8.98 4.80
N ASP A 314 -12.13 -9.91 5.71
CA ASP A 314 -13.37 -9.97 6.47
C ASP A 314 -13.20 -9.26 7.83
N ALA A 315 -13.95 -8.18 8.06
CA ALA A 315 -13.91 -7.44 9.30
C ALA A 315 -14.47 -8.22 10.51
N LEU A 316 -15.44 -9.13 10.35
CA LEU A 316 -16.12 -9.79 11.50
C LEU A 316 -15.13 -10.55 12.40
N PRO A 317 -14.30 -11.49 11.87
CA PRO A 317 -13.33 -12.21 12.70
C PRO A 317 -12.27 -11.32 13.33
N LEU A 318 -11.92 -10.21 12.67
CA LEU A 318 -10.92 -9.26 13.17
C LEU A 318 -11.48 -8.39 14.27
N VAL A 319 -12.71 -7.91 14.13
CA VAL A 319 -13.43 -7.21 15.20
C VAL A 319 -13.60 -8.15 16.39
N GLU A 320 -14.01 -9.40 16.17
CA GLU A 320 -14.14 -10.39 17.25
C GLU A 320 -12.83 -10.59 18.02
N SER A 321 -11.71 -10.77 17.31
CA SER A 321 -10.43 -11.04 17.95
C SER A 321 -9.83 -9.83 18.65
N THR A 322 -10.15 -8.61 18.19
CA THR A 322 -9.50 -7.37 18.66
C THR A 322 -10.38 -6.47 19.51
N TRP A 323 -11.69 -6.76 19.65
CA TRP A 323 -12.64 -5.86 20.33
C TRP A 323 -12.22 -5.48 21.75
N ASP A 324 -11.71 -6.44 22.51
CA ASP A 324 -11.30 -6.22 23.90
C ASP A 324 -10.09 -5.28 23.98
N VAL A 325 -9.14 -5.39 23.04
CA VAL A 325 -7.97 -4.51 22.90
C VAL A 325 -8.40 -3.10 22.47
N LEU A 326 -9.22 -3.00 21.42
CA LEU A 326 -9.75 -1.74 20.91
C LEU A 326 -10.56 -0.98 21.98
N THR A 327 -11.42 -1.68 22.70
CA THR A 327 -12.23 -1.09 23.78
C THR A 327 -11.36 -0.62 24.95
N ALA A 328 -10.32 -1.35 25.31
CA ALA A 328 -9.37 -0.94 26.34
C ALA A 328 -8.61 0.33 25.92
N ALA A 329 -8.13 0.40 24.68
CA ALA A 329 -7.47 1.58 24.13
C ALA A 329 -8.40 2.80 24.11
N TYR A 330 -9.63 2.63 23.64
CA TYR A 330 -10.65 3.69 23.64
C TYR A 330 -10.99 4.19 25.05
N LYS A 331 -11.17 3.30 26.03
CA LYS A 331 -11.43 3.71 27.42
C LYS A 331 -10.27 4.51 28.02
N LYS A 332 -9.04 4.21 27.62
CA LYS A 332 -7.84 4.88 28.12
C LYS A 332 -7.61 6.23 27.46
N ASN A 333 -7.78 6.31 26.14
CA ASN A 333 -7.31 7.44 25.32
C ASN A 333 -8.44 8.20 24.59
N GLY A 334 -9.68 7.73 24.68
CA GLY A 334 -10.80 8.22 23.87
C GLY A 334 -10.67 7.86 22.39
N LEU A 335 -11.41 8.59 21.55
CA LEU A 335 -11.33 8.44 20.09
C LEU A 335 -10.13 9.22 19.52
N ASN A 336 -8.93 8.83 19.95
CA ASN A 336 -7.67 9.37 19.42
C ASN A 336 -7.35 8.81 18.03
N ASP A 337 -6.27 9.29 17.42
CA ASP A 337 -5.92 8.91 16.04
C ASP A 337 -5.49 7.44 15.92
N GLU A 338 -4.98 6.82 16.99
CA GLU A 338 -4.65 5.39 17.01
C GLU A 338 -5.91 4.53 16.90
N VAL A 339 -6.95 4.86 17.68
CA VAL A 339 -8.24 4.16 17.64
C VAL A 339 -8.91 4.36 16.27
N LYS A 340 -8.90 5.59 15.72
CA LYS A 340 -9.46 5.87 14.38
C LYS A 340 -8.72 5.11 13.28
N MET A 341 -7.39 5.10 13.33
CA MET A 341 -6.56 4.37 12.36
C MET A 341 -6.86 2.87 12.41
N PHE A 342 -6.96 2.29 13.61
CA PHE A 342 -7.26 0.87 13.74
C PHE A 342 -8.66 0.50 13.20
N VAL A 343 -9.68 1.32 13.48
CA VAL A 343 -11.01 1.10 12.90
C VAL A 343 -10.96 1.20 11.37
N SER A 344 -10.21 2.17 10.83
CA SER A 344 -10.01 2.34 9.38
C SER A 344 -9.31 1.14 8.74
N ALA A 345 -8.37 0.52 9.46
CA ALA A 345 -7.68 -0.68 9.01
C ALA A 345 -8.63 -1.89 8.89
N VAL A 346 -9.51 -2.09 9.87
CA VAL A 346 -10.32 -3.31 9.98
C VAL A 346 -11.63 -3.21 9.18
N GLY A 347 -12.41 -2.14 9.35
CA GLY A 347 -13.75 -1.99 8.78
C GLY A 347 -13.77 -1.45 7.35
N GLU A 348 -14.69 -1.93 6.51
CA GLU A 348 -14.99 -1.29 5.23
C GLU A 348 -15.58 0.11 5.44
N GLY A 349 -14.88 1.13 4.94
CA GLY A 349 -15.26 2.54 5.10
C GLY A 349 -16.04 3.10 3.91
N TYR A 350 -16.04 2.40 2.77
CA TYR A 350 -16.85 2.80 1.63
C TYR A 350 -18.26 2.16 1.72
N PRO A 351 -19.33 2.96 1.76
CA PRO A 351 -20.69 2.43 2.01
C PRO A 351 -21.32 1.71 0.81
N PHE A 352 -20.59 1.55 -0.30
CA PHE A 352 -21.09 0.91 -1.51
C PHE A 352 -20.22 -0.30 -1.92
N PRO A 353 -20.81 -1.33 -2.55
CA PRO A 353 -22.23 -1.48 -2.86
C PRO A 353 -23.08 -1.76 -1.60
N THR A 354 -24.34 -1.33 -1.62
CA THR A 354 -25.32 -1.59 -0.56
C THR A 354 -26.73 -1.63 -1.16
N ASN A 355 -27.70 -2.22 -0.46
CA ASN A 355 -29.11 -2.06 -0.80
C ASN A 355 -29.63 -0.74 -0.23
N LEU A 356 -29.93 0.23 -1.10
CA LEU A 356 -30.42 1.56 -0.72
C LEU A 356 -31.83 1.57 -0.14
N ASP A 357 -32.66 0.56 -0.40
CA ASP A 357 -33.98 0.42 0.23
C ASP A 357 -33.82 0.09 1.73
N ASN A 358 -32.77 -0.67 2.07
CA ASN A 358 -32.50 -1.18 3.41
C ASN A 358 -31.41 -0.39 4.16
N ASN A 359 -30.56 0.34 3.44
CA ASN A 359 -29.50 1.19 3.97
C ASN A 359 -29.49 2.55 3.23
N PRO A 360 -30.52 3.38 3.41
CA PRO A 360 -30.60 4.68 2.76
C PRO A 360 -29.62 5.69 3.39
N PRO A 361 -29.24 6.77 2.68
CA PRO A 361 -28.51 7.89 3.26
C PRO A 361 -29.21 8.48 4.48
N ARG A 362 -28.45 8.91 5.49
CA ARG A 362 -28.99 9.54 6.71
C ARG A 362 -28.74 11.04 6.69
N ASN A 363 -29.70 11.82 7.23
CA ASN A 363 -29.88 13.27 7.04
C ASN A 363 -28.64 14.20 7.04
N GLU A 364 -27.54 13.85 7.70
CA GLU A 364 -26.33 14.68 7.76
C GLU A 364 -25.21 14.18 6.83
N ASN A 365 -25.17 12.87 6.55
CA ASN A 365 -24.23 12.25 5.63
C ASN A 365 -25.01 11.85 4.37
N MET A 366 -24.69 12.46 3.23
CA MET A 366 -25.30 12.13 1.94
C MET A 366 -25.00 10.69 1.46
N ALA A 367 -24.43 9.83 2.30
CA ALA A 367 -24.12 8.44 2.06
C ALA A 367 -24.67 7.52 3.18
N PRO A 368 -24.92 6.23 2.88
CA PRO A 368 -25.31 5.22 3.88
C PRO A 368 -24.24 4.93 4.93
N ASP A 369 -24.62 4.21 6.00
CA ASP A 369 -23.65 3.68 6.98
C ASP A 369 -22.69 2.68 6.32
N SER A 370 -21.43 2.70 6.75
CA SER A 370 -20.35 1.74 6.45
C SER A 370 -20.08 0.80 7.63
N GLU A 371 -19.22 -0.22 7.46
CA GLU A 371 -18.83 -1.07 8.61
C GLU A 371 -18.06 -0.27 9.66
N GLN A 372 -17.24 0.71 9.25
CA GLN A 372 -16.53 1.59 10.17
C GLN A 372 -17.50 2.38 11.06
N ASP A 373 -18.63 2.86 10.50
CA ASP A 373 -19.65 3.57 11.27
C ASP A 373 -20.29 2.68 12.34
N ILE A 374 -20.57 1.42 12.01
CA ILE A 374 -21.12 0.44 12.97
C ILE A 374 -20.13 0.15 14.09
N ILE A 375 -18.85 -0.03 13.77
CA ILE A 375 -17.78 -0.28 14.74
C ILE A 375 -17.62 0.93 15.68
N LEU A 376 -17.57 2.15 15.13
CA LEU A 376 -17.42 3.38 15.91
C LEU A 376 -18.63 3.63 16.82
N ASP A 377 -19.86 3.47 16.31
CA ASP A 377 -21.07 3.64 17.10
C ASP A 377 -21.11 2.67 18.28
N ALA A 378 -20.77 1.40 18.05
CA ALA A 378 -20.71 0.38 19.10
C ALA A 378 -19.63 0.72 20.15
N LEU A 379 -18.47 1.22 19.72
CA LEU A 379 -17.37 1.60 20.60
C LEU A 379 -17.76 2.79 21.50
N VAL A 380 -18.35 3.83 20.92
CA VAL A 380 -18.82 5.02 21.65
C VAL A 380 -19.93 4.68 22.65
N LYS A 381 -20.85 3.79 22.27
CA LYS A 381 -21.93 3.31 23.15
C LYS A 381 -21.46 2.31 24.21
N GLY A 382 -20.19 1.92 24.19
CA GLY A 382 -19.63 0.97 25.15
C GLY A 382 -20.22 -0.44 25.05
N LYS A 383 -20.61 -0.85 23.83
CA LYS A 383 -21.18 -2.17 23.57
C LYS A 383 -20.18 -3.29 23.86
N SER A 384 -20.70 -4.43 24.32
CA SER A 384 -19.93 -5.65 24.47
C SER A 384 -19.54 -6.25 23.10
N LYS A 385 -18.57 -7.15 23.12
CA LYS A 385 -18.15 -7.90 21.92
C LYS A 385 -19.32 -8.61 21.23
N VAL A 386 -20.21 -9.23 22.00
CA VAL A 386 -21.38 -9.95 21.46
C VAL A 386 -22.33 -8.99 20.74
N GLU A 387 -22.55 -7.80 21.31
CA GLU A 387 -23.45 -6.81 20.73
C GLU A 387 -22.90 -6.22 19.42
N VAL A 388 -21.61 -5.87 19.34
CA VAL A 388 -21.03 -5.33 18.09
C VAL A 388 -21.01 -6.37 16.97
N LEU A 389 -20.76 -7.65 17.29
CA LEU A 389 -20.80 -8.72 16.29
C LEU A 389 -22.22 -8.91 15.76
N ALA A 390 -23.23 -8.87 16.63
CA ALA A 390 -24.63 -8.91 16.22
C ALA A 390 -25.02 -7.69 15.36
N ASP A 391 -24.56 -6.49 15.71
CA ASP A 391 -24.80 -5.28 14.91
C ASP A 391 -24.18 -5.40 13.50
N LEU A 392 -22.94 -5.88 13.40
CA LEU A 392 -22.24 -6.07 12.13
C LEU A 392 -22.89 -7.15 11.28
N GLU A 393 -23.31 -8.27 11.86
CA GLU A 393 -24.05 -9.32 11.15
C GLU A 393 -25.40 -8.80 10.62
N ALA A 394 -26.15 -8.07 11.46
CA ALA A 394 -27.40 -7.45 11.07
C ALA A 394 -27.20 -6.42 9.94
N PHE A 395 -26.16 -5.59 10.05
CA PHE A 395 -25.77 -4.64 9.00
C PHE A 395 -25.45 -5.36 7.69
N ARG A 396 -24.62 -6.40 7.73
CA ARG A 396 -24.22 -7.18 6.55
C ARG A 396 -25.40 -7.89 5.87
N ALA A 397 -26.35 -8.39 6.66
CA ALA A 397 -27.58 -8.95 6.13
C ALA A 397 -28.42 -7.85 5.45
N ARG A 398 -28.55 -6.69 6.08
CA ARG A 398 -29.31 -5.53 5.59
C ARG A 398 -28.80 -4.98 4.26
N ILE A 399 -27.48 -4.91 4.07
CA ILE A 399 -26.90 -4.37 2.82
C ILE A 399 -26.92 -5.37 1.65
N LYS A 400 -27.21 -6.65 1.90
CA LYS A 400 -27.25 -7.73 0.89
C LYS A 400 -28.67 -8.19 0.52
N ALA A 401 -29.59 -8.15 1.49
CA ALA A 401 -31.02 -8.36 1.27
C ALA A 401 -31.54 -7.25 0.36
#